data_AF-A0A524FG99-F1
#
_entry.id   AF-A0A524FG99-F1
#
_cell.length_a   1.000
_cell.length_b   1.000
_cell.length_c   1.000
_cell.angle_alpha   90.00
_cell.angle_beta   90.00
_cell.angle_gamma   90.00
#
_symmetry.space_group_name_H-M   'P 1'
#
loop_
_entity.id
_entity.type
_entity.pdbx_description
1 polymer ?
#
loop_
_entity_poly.entity_id
_entity_poly.type
_entity_poly.pdbx_seq_one_letter_code
_entity_poly.pdbx_strand_id
1 'polypeptide(L)'
;MKKQKAFNITYLIGLAASFFFMIWIFIFELYVLNYSFLVFFWVVKYLSGFGLILSIANGFLLLFDKFKNQLSKRGTNILIVLQFVIPIIFVIYAIYRIFSSFYGGAGIRMVGVWADFYVWIDDIIYIYGISSLLITLYIIPIIRDEFDDAVNQTRVSRFKVGAKSIGRGIKKKYFSVRKKHAKVQLQDQMTGKEVLVSWRNKFAVYLMIPIAVGSLLLMPLAFILIVLWLKIIFFEKIDIKIHEKIALLISIIILGVVAILAPYLELVFYAQISNLFWTINIFYLIGIGVASFIYFRKII
;
A
#
# COMPACT_ATOMS: atom_id res chain seq x y z
N MET A 1 -4.23 -26.59 24.52
CA MET A 1 -4.52 -25.62 25.60
C MET A 1 -3.27 -25.05 26.31
N LYS A 2 -2.34 -25.85 26.84
CA LYS A 2 -1.13 -25.34 27.56
C LYS A 2 -0.21 -24.46 26.70
N LYS A 3 0.13 -24.87 25.47
CA LYS A 3 0.96 -24.09 24.53
C LYS A 3 0.37 -22.71 24.19
N GLN A 4 -0.97 -22.61 24.18
CA GLN A 4 -1.69 -21.39 23.79
C GLN A 4 -1.84 -20.39 24.95
N LYS A 5 -1.95 -20.88 26.20
CA LYS A 5 -1.84 -20.02 27.39
C LYS A 5 -0.42 -19.48 27.55
N ALA A 6 0.60 -20.32 27.31
CA ALA A 6 1.99 -19.88 27.34
C ALA A 6 2.27 -18.75 26.34
N PHE A 7 1.82 -18.90 25.08
CA PHE A 7 1.99 -17.85 24.05
C PHE A 7 1.35 -16.52 24.45
N ASN A 8 0.12 -16.55 24.98
CA ASN A 8 -0.58 -15.33 25.42
C ASN A 8 0.17 -14.60 26.54
N ILE A 9 0.74 -15.35 27.49
CA ILE A 9 1.53 -14.78 28.59
C ILE A 9 2.82 -14.17 28.03
N THR A 10 3.53 -14.88 27.15
CA THR A 10 4.74 -14.36 26.49
C THR A 10 4.45 -13.10 25.67
N TYR A 11 3.30 -13.06 24.98
CA TYR A 11 2.87 -11.89 24.22
C TYR A 11 2.65 -10.66 25.10
N LEU A 12 1.93 -10.82 26.22
CA LEU A 12 1.69 -9.72 27.16
C LEU A 12 2.98 -9.23 27.82
N ILE A 13 3.85 -10.14 28.24
CA ILE A 13 5.16 -9.80 28.82
C ILE A 13 6.02 -9.07 27.79
N GLY A 14 6.08 -9.54 26.56
CA GLY A 14 6.83 -8.89 25.48
C GLY A 14 6.29 -7.51 25.15
N LEU A 15 4.97 -7.33 25.15
CA LEU A 15 4.34 -6.03 24.92
C LEU A 15 4.64 -5.06 26.06
N ALA A 16 4.55 -5.49 27.32
CA ALA A 16 4.93 -4.68 28.47
C ALA A 16 6.42 -4.29 28.42
N ALA A 17 7.30 -5.25 28.13
CA ALA A 17 8.74 -4.98 27.98
C ALA A 17 9.01 -3.97 26.86
N SER A 18 8.35 -4.11 25.70
CA SER A 18 8.50 -3.18 24.57
C SER A 18 8.05 -1.75 24.92
N PHE A 19 7.05 -1.60 25.79
CA PHE A 19 6.61 -0.30 26.29
C PHE A 19 7.65 0.32 27.23
N PHE A 20 8.21 -0.46 28.16
CA PHE A 20 9.30 0.02 29.01
C PHE A 20 10.55 0.40 28.20
N PHE A 21 10.91 -0.40 27.20
CA PHE A 21 12.02 -0.06 26.30
C PHE A 21 11.75 1.21 25.49
N MET A 22 10.51 1.44 25.04
CA MET A 22 10.13 2.69 24.38
C MET A 22 10.35 3.90 25.29
N ILE A 23 9.86 3.83 26.55
CA ILE A 23 10.06 4.88 27.54
C ILE A 23 11.55 5.11 27.79
N TRP A 24 12.31 4.03 27.93
CA TRP A 24 13.77 4.09 28.09
C TRP A 24 14.45 4.78 26.90
N ILE A 25 14.10 4.43 25.66
CA ILE A 25 14.60 5.09 24.45
C ILE A 25 14.33 6.60 24.47
N PHE A 26 13.13 7.00 24.88
CA PHE A 26 12.76 8.42 24.96
C PHE A 26 13.49 9.17 26.08
N ILE A 27 13.69 8.54 27.25
CA ILE A 27 14.42 9.15 28.38
C ILE A 27 15.90 9.35 28.05
N PHE A 28 16.53 8.38 27.39
CA PHE A 28 17.96 8.41 27.07
C PHE A 28 18.27 9.00 25.69
N GLU A 29 17.27 9.55 25.01
CA GLU A 29 17.38 10.25 23.72
C GLU A 29 18.23 9.49 22.70
N LEU A 30 17.92 8.21 22.47
CA LEU A 30 18.68 7.37 21.53
C LEU A 30 18.38 7.75 20.06
N TYR A 31 18.98 8.85 19.61
CA TYR A 31 18.77 9.47 18.30
C TYR A 31 19.07 8.56 17.10
N VAL A 32 19.92 7.54 17.28
CA VAL A 32 20.26 6.57 16.21
C VAL A 32 19.02 5.84 15.69
N LEU A 33 18.02 5.60 16.55
CA LEU A 33 16.77 4.95 16.18
C LEU A 33 15.87 5.85 15.31
N ASN A 34 16.11 7.16 15.26
CA ASN A 34 15.32 8.06 14.41
C ASN A 34 15.52 7.78 12.92
N TYR A 35 16.68 7.27 12.52
CA TYR A 35 16.92 6.84 11.14
C TYR A 35 16.12 5.61 10.74
N SER A 36 15.70 4.76 11.68
CA SER A 36 14.80 3.65 11.35
C SER A 36 13.48 4.18 10.82
N PHE A 37 13.02 5.33 11.32
CA PHE A 37 11.78 5.98 10.88
C PHE A 37 11.79 6.37 9.39
N LEU A 38 12.97 6.55 8.78
CA LEU A 38 13.10 6.75 7.34
C LEU A 38 12.67 5.49 6.56
N VAL A 39 13.00 4.29 7.05
CA VAL A 39 12.56 3.00 6.47
C VAL A 39 11.04 2.89 6.51
N PHE A 40 10.41 3.34 7.61
CA PHE A 40 8.96 3.39 7.70
C PHE A 40 8.35 4.26 6.58
N PHE A 41 8.87 5.47 6.38
CA PHE A 41 8.39 6.36 5.32
C PHE A 41 8.65 5.81 3.91
N TRP A 42 9.79 5.15 3.67
CA TRP A 42 10.06 4.47 2.40
C TRP A 42 8.98 3.44 2.06
N VAL A 43 8.64 2.60 3.03
CA VAL A 43 7.67 1.53 2.84
C VAL A 43 6.27 2.10 2.62
N VAL A 44 5.87 3.08 3.43
CA VAL A 44 4.58 3.77 3.31
C VAL A 44 4.46 4.48 1.95
N LYS A 45 5.53 5.15 1.49
CA LYS A 45 5.55 5.81 0.17
C LYS A 45 5.54 4.84 -1.00
N TYR A 46 6.30 3.74 -0.93
CA TYR A 46 6.23 2.66 -1.91
C TYR A 46 4.81 2.13 -2.05
N LEU A 47 4.20 1.81 -0.91
CA LEU A 47 2.85 1.31 -0.83
C LEU A 47 1.86 2.34 -1.40
N SER A 48 1.97 3.62 -1.05
CA SER A 48 1.14 4.71 -1.58
C SER A 48 1.19 4.80 -3.11
N GLY A 49 2.39 4.73 -3.71
CA GLY A 49 2.56 4.71 -5.17
C GLY A 49 1.90 3.50 -5.83
N PHE A 50 2.02 2.32 -5.21
CA PHE A 50 1.34 1.11 -5.68
C PHE A 50 -0.19 1.22 -5.57
N GLY A 51 -0.67 1.76 -4.45
CA GLY A 51 -2.09 1.98 -4.16
C GLY A 51 -2.76 2.96 -5.13
N LEU A 52 -2.04 4.01 -5.54
CA LEU A 52 -2.51 4.98 -6.54
C LEU A 52 -2.83 4.28 -7.87
N ILE A 53 -1.93 3.43 -8.38
CA ILE A 53 -2.16 2.69 -9.63
C ILE A 53 -3.35 1.72 -9.49
N LEU A 54 -3.51 1.08 -8.33
CA LEU A 54 -4.68 0.25 -8.07
C LEU A 54 -5.99 1.04 -8.06
N SER A 55 -6.00 2.25 -7.47
CA SER A 55 -7.14 3.17 -7.51
C SER A 55 -7.49 3.61 -8.93
N ILE A 56 -6.48 3.91 -9.74
CA ILE A 56 -6.66 4.20 -11.18
C ILE A 56 -7.28 3.00 -11.89
N ALA A 57 -6.75 1.78 -11.67
CA ALA A 57 -7.28 0.57 -12.27
C ALA A 57 -8.76 0.33 -11.89
N ASN A 58 -9.13 0.61 -10.64
CA ASN A 58 -10.53 0.59 -10.19
C ASN A 58 -11.38 1.65 -10.90
N GLY A 59 -10.86 2.89 -11.02
CA GLY A 59 -11.55 3.97 -11.73
C GLY A 59 -11.85 3.61 -13.18
N PHE A 60 -10.86 3.08 -13.92
CA PHE A 60 -11.08 2.60 -15.29
C PHE A 60 -12.08 1.46 -15.37
N LEU A 61 -12.03 0.51 -14.45
CA LEU A 61 -13.00 -0.59 -14.40
C LEU A 61 -14.43 -0.05 -14.23
N LEU A 62 -14.64 0.90 -13.33
CA LEU A 62 -15.94 1.55 -13.13
C LEU A 62 -16.40 2.30 -14.39
N LEU A 63 -15.51 3.03 -15.05
CA LEU A 63 -15.81 3.71 -16.31
C LEU A 63 -16.22 2.70 -17.41
N PHE A 64 -15.44 1.62 -17.57
CA PHE A 64 -15.78 0.58 -18.54
C PHE A 64 -17.10 -0.09 -18.20
N ASP A 65 -17.41 -0.38 -16.94
CA ASP A 65 -18.65 -1.06 -16.57
C ASP A 65 -19.88 -0.17 -16.77
N LYS A 66 -19.79 1.11 -16.38
CA LYS A 66 -20.86 2.10 -16.54
C LYS A 66 -21.15 2.38 -18.02
N PHE A 67 -20.11 2.50 -18.83
CA PHE A 67 -20.26 2.90 -20.24
C PHE A 67 -20.14 1.72 -21.24
N LYS A 68 -20.10 0.45 -20.78
CA LYS A 68 -19.89 -0.74 -21.64
C LYS A 68 -20.87 -0.90 -22.81
N ASN A 69 -22.07 -0.34 -22.70
CA ASN A 69 -23.11 -0.42 -23.72
C ASN A 69 -23.18 0.84 -24.61
N GLN A 70 -22.51 1.93 -24.21
CA GLN A 70 -22.51 3.22 -24.92
C GLN A 70 -21.17 3.51 -25.61
N LEU A 71 -20.08 2.84 -25.19
CA LEU A 71 -18.76 3.01 -25.76
C LEU A 71 -18.65 2.41 -27.17
N SER A 72 -18.40 3.27 -28.15
CA SER A 72 -17.99 2.88 -29.49
C SER A 72 -16.54 2.37 -29.51
N LYS A 73 -16.09 1.82 -30.64
CA LYS A 73 -14.69 1.38 -30.84
C LYS A 73 -13.69 2.53 -30.60
N ARG A 74 -14.01 3.75 -31.07
CA ARG A 74 -13.17 4.94 -30.86
C ARG A 74 -13.12 5.32 -29.37
N GLY A 75 -14.25 5.36 -28.68
CA GLY A 75 -14.29 5.67 -27.24
C GLY A 75 -13.54 4.65 -26.39
N THR A 76 -13.63 3.36 -26.75
CA THR A 76 -12.87 2.28 -26.09
C THR A 76 -11.36 2.49 -26.26
N ASN A 77 -10.90 2.80 -27.48
CA ASN A 77 -9.48 3.05 -27.73
C ASN A 77 -8.96 4.27 -26.97
N ILE A 78 -9.74 5.36 -26.88
CA ILE A 78 -9.35 6.55 -26.10
C ILE A 78 -9.14 6.18 -24.63
N LEU A 79 -10.07 5.42 -24.03
CA LEU A 79 -9.93 4.98 -22.64
C LEU A 79 -8.72 4.07 -22.44
N ILE A 80 -8.41 3.19 -23.39
CA ILE A 80 -7.20 2.36 -23.37
C ILE A 80 -5.95 3.25 -23.41
N VAL A 81 -5.90 4.24 -24.29
CA VAL A 81 -4.76 5.18 -24.35
C VAL A 81 -4.62 5.94 -23.04
N LEU A 82 -5.72 6.48 -22.49
CA LEU A 82 -5.73 7.20 -21.22
C LEU A 82 -5.16 6.33 -20.07
N GLN A 83 -5.48 5.03 -20.10
CA GLN A 83 -5.01 4.06 -19.12
C GLN A 83 -3.49 3.86 -19.12
N PHE A 84 -2.83 4.01 -20.26
CA PHE A 84 -1.37 4.00 -20.33
C PHE A 84 -0.75 5.37 -20.04
N VAL A 85 -1.38 6.44 -20.53
CA VAL A 85 -0.87 7.80 -20.40
C VAL A 85 -0.87 8.27 -18.95
N ILE A 86 -1.94 8.02 -18.19
CA ILE A 86 -2.04 8.51 -16.79
C ILE A 86 -0.89 7.98 -15.92
N PRO A 87 -0.59 6.67 -15.86
CA PRO A 87 0.56 6.18 -15.10
C PRO A 87 1.90 6.77 -15.55
N ILE A 88 2.10 6.99 -16.85
CA ILE A 88 3.32 7.64 -17.38
C ILE A 88 3.45 9.07 -16.86
N ILE A 89 2.35 9.84 -16.82
CA ILE A 89 2.34 11.18 -16.24
C ILE A 89 2.75 11.14 -14.77
N PHE A 90 2.25 10.17 -13.98
CA PHE A 90 2.65 10.00 -12.58
C PHE A 90 4.13 9.62 -12.43
N VAL A 91 4.69 8.81 -13.32
CA VAL A 91 6.13 8.50 -13.35
C VAL A 91 6.95 9.75 -13.62
N ILE A 92 6.60 10.53 -14.64
CA ILE A 92 7.28 11.80 -14.97
C ILE A 92 7.20 12.76 -13.78
N TYR A 93 6.02 12.89 -13.16
CA TYR A 93 5.82 13.73 -11.99
C TYR A 93 6.67 13.28 -10.79
N ALA A 94 6.76 11.98 -10.53
CA ALA A 94 7.60 11.44 -9.46
C ALA A 94 9.10 11.70 -9.71
N ILE A 95 9.56 11.58 -10.96
CA ILE A 95 10.94 11.92 -11.36
C ILE A 95 11.21 13.41 -11.12
N TYR A 96 10.30 14.27 -11.58
CA TYR A 96 10.40 15.72 -11.33
C TYR A 96 10.51 16.02 -9.84
N ARG A 97 9.70 15.35 -8.99
CA ARG A 97 9.72 15.53 -7.53
C ARG A 97 11.04 15.10 -6.90
N ILE A 98 11.69 14.03 -7.40
CA ILE A 98 13.01 13.62 -6.92
C ILE A 98 14.02 14.73 -7.16
N PHE A 99 14.09 15.28 -8.38
CA PHE A 99 15.02 16.35 -8.70
C PHE A 99 14.71 17.65 -7.94
N SER A 100 13.44 18.06 -7.87
CA SER A 100 13.07 19.29 -7.17
C SER A 100 13.31 19.20 -5.66
N SER A 101 13.07 18.04 -5.04
CA SER A 101 13.35 17.82 -3.60
C SER A 101 14.84 17.68 -3.28
N PHE A 102 15.65 17.13 -4.20
CA PHE A 102 17.10 16.99 -4.04
C PHE A 102 17.82 18.34 -4.12
N TYR A 103 17.48 19.18 -5.11
CA TYR A 103 18.14 20.47 -5.31
C TYR A 103 17.53 21.62 -4.50
N GLY A 104 16.24 21.53 -4.14
CA GLY A 104 15.49 22.63 -3.52
C GLY A 104 15.46 22.63 -1.99
N GLY A 105 15.93 21.58 -1.32
CA GLY A 105 15.81 21.42 0.13
C GLY A 105 14.35 21.37 0.58
N ALA A 106 13.73 20.18 0.52
CA ALA A 106 12.39 19.84 1.04
C ALA A 106 11.18 20.69 0.62
N GLY A 107 11.34 21.84 -0.05
CA GLY A 107 10.24 22.68 -0.49
C GLY A 107 10.56 23.34 -1.83
N ILE A 108 9.68 23.16 -2.81
CA ILE A 108 9.70 24.00 -3.99
C ILE A 108 9.34 25.41 -3.49
N ARG A 109 10.34 26.30 -3.36
CA ARG A 109 10.11 27.74 -3.18
C ARG A 109 9.60 28.33 -4.49
N MET A 110 8.41 27.92 -4.91
CA MET A 110 7.62 28.72 -5.85
C MET A 110 6.93 29.79 -5.00
N VAL A 111 6.92 31.03 -5.47
CA VAL A 111 6.25 32.15 -4.81
C VAL A 111 5.01 32.50 -5.64
N GLY A 112 3.84 32.57 -5.00
CA GLY A 112 2.56 32.93 -5.62
C GLY A 112 1.47 31.86 -5.50
N VAL A 113 0.24 32.20 -5.90
CA VAL A 113 -0.98 31.37 -5.74
C VAL A 113 -0.85 29.95 -6.33
N TRP A 114 -0.06 29.81 -7.40
CA TRP A 114 0.20 28.51 -8.03
C TRP A 114 1.15 27.61 -7.23
N ALA A 115 2.02 28.19 -6.39
CA ALA A 115 2.86 27.45 -5.47
C ALA A 115 2.04 26.81 -4.36
N ASP A 116 1.15 27.61 -3.76
CA ASP A 116 0.26 27.15 -2.70
C ASP A 116 -0.67 26.06 -3.25
N PHE A 117 -1.26 26.25 -4.42
CA PHE A 117 -2.09 25.23 -5.06
C PHE A 117 -1.33 23.91 -5.33
N TYR A 118 -0.05 23.99 -5.73
CA TYR A 118 0.78 22.81 -5.94
C TYR A 118 1.06 22.05 -4.64
N VAL A 119 1.41 22.76 -3.56
CA VAL A 119 1.64 22.18 -2.23
C VAL A 119 0.38 21.46 -1.74
N TRP A 120 -0.79 22.09 -1.88
CA TRP A 120 -2.07 21.47 -1.53
C TRP A 120 -2.36 20.19 -2.31
N ILE A 121 -2.12 20.17 -3.63
CA ILE A 121 -2.30 18.96 -4.43
C ILE A 121 -1.36 17.85 -3.97
N ASP A 122 -0.11 18.18 -3.68
CA ASP A 122 0.89 17.20 -3.26
C ASP A 122 0.56 16.60 -1.89
N ASP A 123 0.12 17.44 -0.95
CA ASP A 123 -0.38 17.02 0.37
C ASP A 123 -1.63 16.14 0.25
N ILE A 124 -2.58 16.52 -0.60
CA ILE A 124 -3.79 15.70 -0.85
C ILE A 124 -3.40 14.35 -1.43
N ILE A 125 -2.50 14.30 -2.42
CA ILE A 125 -2.04 13.03 -3.02
C ILE A 125 -1.28 12.20 -1.97
N TYR A 126 -0.48 12.84 -1.13
CA TYR A 126 0.24 12.20 -0.04
C TYR A 126 -0.73 11.55 0.95
N ILE A 127 -1.65 12.34 1.51
CA ILE A 127 -2.62 11.90 2.52
C ILE A 127 -3.54 10.85 1.92
N TYR A 128 -4.09 11.10 0.74
CA TYR A 128 -4.96 10.15 0.04
C TYR A 128 -4.25 8.83 -0.23
N GLY A 129 -3.01 8.86 -0.72
CA GLY A 129 -2.25 7.66 -1.04
C GLY A 129 -1.99 6.78 0.19
N ILE A 130 -1.65 7.39 1.33
CA ILE A 130 -1.44 6.68 2.59
C ILE A 130 -2.78 6.17 3.15
N SER A 131 -3.80 7.02 3.19
CA SER A 131 -5.11 6.69 3.78
C SER A 131 -5.82 5.61 2.98
N SER A 132 -5.88 5.74 1.65
CA SER A 132 -6.44 4.75 0.74
C SER A 132 -5.74 3.41 0.89
N LEU A 133 -4.42 3.42 1.08
CA LEU A 133 -3.68 2.20 1.35
C LEU A 133 -4.07 1.56 2.67
N LEU A 134 -3.99 2.29 3.78
CA LEU A 134 -4.32 1.75 5.12
C LEU A 134 -5.72 1.14 5.12
N ILE A 135 -6.68 1.86 4.53
CA ILE A 135 -8.06 1.42 4.40
C ILE A 135 -8.16 0.13 3.58
N THR A 136 -7.58 0.11 2.39
CA THR A 136 -7.78 -1.01 1.45
C THR A 136 -6.89 -2.22 1.70
N LEU A 137 -5.76 -2.04 2.37
CA LEU A 137 -4.70 -3.04 2.53
C LEU A 137 -4.74 -3.70 3.90
N TYR A 138 -5.14 -2.97 4.95
CA TYR A 138 -5.18 -3.48 6.31
C TYR A 138 -6.57 -3.38 6.94
N ILE A 139 -7.21 -2.20 6.94
CA ILE A 139 -8.47 -1.99 7.68
C ILE A 139 -9.61 -2.84 7.11
N ILE A 140 -9.91 -2.72 5.82
CA ILE A 140 -11.00 -3.47 5.18
C ILE A 140 -10.73 -4.99 5.24
N PRO A 141 -9.53 -5.49 4.86
CA PRO A 141 -9.27 -6.92 4.94
C PRO A 141 -9.34 -7.50 6.35
N ILE A 142 -8.88 -6.78 7.38
CA ILE A 142 -8.96 -7.22 8.77
C ILE A 142 -10.42 -7.25 9.25
N ILE A 143 -11.22 -6.22 8.95
CA ILE A 143 -12.63 -6.14 9.36
C ILE A 143 -13.49 -7.22 8.68
N ARG A 144 -13.19 -7.57 7.43
CA ARG A 144 -13.96 -8.56 6.65
C ARG A 144 -13.48 -10.00 6.84
N ASP A 145 -12.54 -10.25 7.74
CA ASP A 145 -11.84 -11.53 7.89
C ASP A 145 -11.16 -12.06 6.61
N GLU A 146 -11.02 -11.21 5.58
CA GLU A 146 -10.33 -11.51 4.32
C GLU A 146 -8.80 -11.53 4.50
N PHE A 147 -8.29 -11.06 5.65
CA PHE A 147 -6.87 -11.08 5.98
C PHE A 147 -6.31 -12.51 6.03
N ASP A 148 -7.07 -13.45 6.60
CA ASP A 148 -6.66 -14.87 6.68
C ASP A 148 -6.65 -15.52 5.28
N ASP A 149 -7.58 -15.14 4.39
CA ASP A 149 -7.62 -15.60 3.00
C ASP A 149 -6.50 -14.98 2.12
N ALA A 150 -6.12 -13.74 2.44
CA ALA A 150 -5.02 -13.03 1.80
C ALA A 150 -3.66 -13.63 2.17
N VAL A 151 -3.52 -14.05 3.42
CA VAL A 151 -2.35 -14.74 3.99
C VAL A 151 -2.28 -16.21 3.53
N ASN A 152 -3.40 -16.94 3.63
CA ASN A 152 -3.49 -18.36 3.29
C ASN A 152 -4.02 -18.53 1.86
N GLN A 153 -3.24 -18.13 0.85
CA GLN A 153 -3.50 -18.50 -0.54
C GLN A 153 -3.38 -20.02 -0.76
N THR A 154 -4.37 -20.75 -0.25
CA THR A 154 -4.51 -22.19 -0.30
C THR A 154 -4.64 -22.64 -1.75
N ARG A 155 -4.27 -23.89 -2.08
CA ARG A 155 -4.46 -24.49 -3.43
C ARG A 155 -5.86 -24.25 -4.01
N VAL A 156 -6.89 -24.16 -3.16
CA VAL A 156 -8.28 -23.89 -3.54
C VAL A 156 -8.49 -22.46 -4.06
N SER A 157 -7.84 -21.45 -3.51
CA SER A 157 -7.94 -20.07 -4.03
C SER A 157 -7.24 -19.95 -5.38
N ARG A 158 -6.10 -20.63 -5.57
CA ARG A 158 -5.44 -20.77 -6.88
C ARG A 158 -6.33 -21.47 -7.91
N PHE A 159 -7.06 -22.50 -7.51
CA PHE A 159 -8.05 -23.15 -8.37
C PHE A 159 -9.24 -22.24 -8.73
N LYS A 160 -9.79 -21.50 -7.76
CA LYS A 160 -10.87 -20.52 -8.01
C LYS A 160 -10.41 -19.39 -8.95
N VAL A 161 -9.19 -18.90 -8.78
CA VAL A 161 -8.58 -17.88 -9.67
C VAL A 161 -8.34 -18.47 -11.06
N GLY A 162 -7.85 -19.70 -11.15
CA GLY A 162 -7.69 -20.44 -12.42
C GLY A 162 -9.01 -20.61 -13.16
N ALA A 163 -10.05 -21.11 -12.48
CA ALA A 163 -11.38 -21.28 -13.05
C ALA A 163 -12.01 -19.95 -13.51
N LYS A 164 -11.88 -18.88 -12.71
CA LYS A 164 -12.30 -17.53 -13.11
C LYS A 164 -11.55 -17.04 -14.35
N SER A 165 -10.24 -17.27 -14.42
CA SER A 165 -9.42 -16.86 -15.57
C SER A 165 -9.83 -17.57 -16.86
N ILE A 166 -10.11 -18.88 -16.79
CA ILE A 166 -10.59 -19.68 -17.93
C ILE A 166 -11.97 -19.19 -18.38
N GLY A 167 -12.90 -19.01 -17.43
CA GLY A 167 -14.24 -18.47 -17.73
C GLY A 167 -14.20 -17.07 -18.36
N ARG A 168 -13.27 -16.21 -17.91
CA ARG A 168 -13.03 -14.90 -18.55
C ARG A 168 -12.44 -15.03 -19.94
N GLY A 169 -11.51 -15.95 -20.17
CA GLY A 169 -10.96 -16.22 -21.49
C GLY A 169 -12.04 -16.62 -22.51
N ILE A 170 -12.98 -17.48 -22.08
CA ILE A 170 -14.14 -17.88 -22.89
C ILE A 170 -15.04 -16.67 -23.18
N LYS A 171 -15.39 -15.87 -22.16
CA LYS A 171 -16.20 -14.65 -22.33
C LYS A 171 -15.51 -13.62 -23.23
N LYS A 172 -14.18 -13.45 -23.10
CA LYS A 172 -13.36 -12.57 -23.93
C LYS A 172 -13.42 -13.01 -25.40
N LYS A 173 -13.24 -14.31 -25.67
CA LYS A 173 -13.35 -14.86 -27.03
C LYS A 173 -14.74 -14.64 -27.61
N TYR A 174 -15.79 -14.89 -26.82
CA TYR A 174 -17.18 -14.63 -27.22
C TYR A 174 -17.46 -13.15 -27.54
N PHE A 175 -17.02 -12.23 -26.68
CA PHE A 175 -17.21 -10.78 -26.91
C PHE A 175 -16.35 -10.24 -28.05
N SER A 176 -15.15 -10.79 -28.24
CA SER A 176 -14.27 -10.47 -29.36
C SER A 176 -14.92 -10.84 -30.69
N VAL A 177 -15.46 -12.06 -30.80
CA VAL A 177 -16.21 -12.53 -31.99
C VAL A 177 -17.42 -11.63 -32.28
N ARG A 178 -18.11 -11.17 -31.23
CA ARG A 178 -19.23 -10.21 -31.36
C ARG A 178 -18.80 -8.75 -31.52
N LYS A 179 -17.51 -8.46 -31.71
CA LYS A 179 -16.93 -7.10 -31.87
C LYS A 179 -17.28 -6.13 -30.73
N LYS A 180 -17.54 -6.64 -29.52
CA LYS A 180 -17.86 -5.83 -28.32
C LYS A 180 -16.58 -5.44 -27.59
N HIS A 181 -15.82 -4.52 -28.18
CA HIS A 181 -14.48 -4.10 -27.72
C HIS A 181 -14.46 -3.62 -26.25
N ALA A 182 -15.43 -2.82 -25.81
CA ALA A 182 -15.52 -2.37 -24.42
C ALA A 182 -15.69 -3.53 -23.41
N LYS A 183 -16.44 -4.57 -23.79
CA LYS A 183 -16.67 -5.75 -22.93
C LYS A 183 -15.44 -6.66 -22.86
N VAL A 184 -14.65 -6.71 -23.93
CA VAL A 184 -13.34 -7.36 -23.95
C VAL A 184 -12.39 -6.64 -23.00
N GLN A 185 -12.26 -5.33 -23.14
CA GLN A 185 -11.37 -4.53 -22.29
C GLN A 185 -11.75 -4.62 -20.82
N LEU A 186 -13.06 -4.64 -20.50
CA LEU A 186 -13.55 -4.83 -19.13
C LEU A 186 -13.08 -6.16 -18.51
N GLN A 187 -12.99 -7.26 -19.27
CA GLN A 187 -12.45 -8.52 -18.75
C GLN A 187 -10.95 -8.43 -18.46
N ASP A 188 -10.19 -7.73 -19.29
CA ASP A 188 -8.75 -7.52 -19.11
C ASP A 188 -8.49 -6.63 -17.88
N GLN A 189 -9.29 -5.58 -17.68
CA GLN A 189 -9.24 -4.75 -16.47
C GLN A 189 -9.51 -5.52 -15.19
N MET A 190 -10.54 -6.38 -15.18
CA MET A 190 -10.84 -7.20 -14.01
C MET A 190 -9.68 -8.14 -13.67
N THR A 191 -9.02 -8.69 -14.69
CA THR A 191 -7.87 -9.59 -14.50
C THR A 191 -6.65 -8.83 -13.98
N GLY A 192 -6.33 -7.67 -14.56
CA GLY A 192 -5.26 -6.79 -14.09
C GLY A 192 -5.48 -6.35 -12.64
N LYS A 193 -6.70 -5.94 -12.28
CA LYS A 193 -7.08 -5.57 -10.92
C LYS A 193 -6.89 -6.73 -9.94
N GLU A 194 -7.35 -7.94 -10.26
CA GLU A 194 -7.20 -9.09 -9.35
C GLU A 194 -5.73 -9.41 -9.08
N VAL A 195 -4.88 -9.31 -10.10
CA VAL A 195 -3.43 -9.50 -9.94
C VAL A 195 -2.83 -8.41 -9.05
N LEU A 196 -3.18 -7.14 -9.27
CA LEU A 196 -2.72 -6.05 -8.41
C LEU A 196 -3.20 -6.22 -6.96
N VAL A 197 -4.45 -6.63 -6.74
CA VAL A 197 -4.98 -6.93 -5.40
C VAL A 197 -4.22 -8.09 -4.76
N SER A 198 -3.89 -9.14 -5.52
CA SER A 198 -3.08 -10.24 -4.99
C SER A 198 -1.67 -9.80 -4.62
N TRP A 199 -1.02 -8.95 -5.43
CA TRP A 199 0.31 -8.42 -5.12
C TRP A 199 0.26 -7.48 -3.93
N ARG A 200 -0.74 -6.61 -3.86
CA ARG A 200 -1.01 -5.76 -2.71
C ARG A 200 -1.10 -6.57 -1.42
N ASN A 201 -1.86 -7.66 -1.42
CA ASN A 201 -2.02 -8.52 -0.24
C ASN A 201 -0.70 -9.19 0.16
N LYS A 202 0.13 -9.61 -0.81
CA LYS A 202 1.48 -10.10 -0.52
C LYS A 202 2.36 -9.02 0.09
N PHE A 203 2.37 -7.83 -0.50
CA PHE A 203 3.12 -6.69 0.03
C PHE A 203 2.66 -6.31 1.44
N ALA A 204 1.37 -6.40 1.75
CA ALA A 204 0.86 -6.18 3.11
C ALA A 204 1.57 -7.07 4.14
N VAL A 205 1.68 -8.37 3.87
CA VAL A 205 2.32 -9.32 4.78
C VAL A 205 3.84 -9.13 4.82
N TYR A 206 4.49 -9.09 3.65
CA TYR A 206 5.95 -9.02 3.60
C TYR A 206 6.53 -7.68 4.06
N LEU A 207 5.81 -6.58 3.83
CA LEU A 207 6.25 -5.25 4.25
C LEU A 207 5.95 -4.97 5.73
N MET A 208 5.25 -5.84 6.47
CA MET A 208 5.10 -5.67 7.92
C MET A 208 6.45 -5.63 8.64
N ILE A 209 7.47 -6.37 8.18
CA ILE A 209 8.81 -6.35 8.80
C ILE A 209 9.52 -5.02 8.55
N PRO A 210 9.67 -4.53 7.31
CA PRO A 210 10.16 -3.17 7.06
C PRO A 210 9.38 -2.09 7.83
N ILE A 211 8.05 -2.21 7.97
CA ILE A 211 7.24 -1.30 8.80
C ILE A 211 7.60 -1.44 10.28
N ALA A 212 7.81 -2.65 10.79
CA ALA A 212 8.19 -2.89 12.18
C ALA A 212 9.58 -2.33 12.49
N VAL A 213 10.57 -2.60 11.62
CA VAL A 213 11.91 -2.00 11.70
C VAL A 213 11.80 -0.48 11.65
N GLY A 214 10.95 0.04 10.77
CA GLY A 214 10.76 1.47 10.66
C GLY A 214 10.08 2.10 11.87
N SER A 215 9.27 1.33 12.60
CA SER A 215 8.53 1.77 13.79
C SER A 215 9.21 1.39 15.11
N LEU A 216 10.53 1.14 15.11
CA LEU A 216 11.26 0.81 16.35
C LEU A 216 11.17 1.91 17.42
N LEU A 217 11.00 3.19 17.03
CA LEU A 217 10.69 4.27 17.99
C LEU A 217 9.34 4.06 18.71
N LEU A 218 8.42 3.35 18.07
CA LEU A 218 7.12 2.97 18.57
C LEU A 218 7.14 1.46 18.90
N MET A 219 8.09 1.05 19.74
CA MET A 219 8.39 -0.36 20.03
C MET A 219 7.17 -1.26 20.30
N PRO A 220 6.12 -0.85 21.04
CA PRO A 220 4.92 -1.66 21.20
C PRO A 220 4.25 -2.02 19.87
N LEU A 221 4.22 -1.09 18.92
CA LEU A 221 3.65 -1.30 17.59
C LEU A 221 4.56 -2.22 16.75
N ALA A 222 5.87 -1.98 16.80
CA ALA A 222 6.85 -2.84 16.12
C ALA A 222 6.79 -4.29 16.64
N PHE A 223 6.63 -4.47 17.95
CA PHE A 223 6.49 -5.78 18.58
C PHE A 223 5.24 -6.52 18.07
N ILE A 224 4.08 -5.85 18.03
CA ILE A 224 2.83 -6.42 17.52
C ILE A 224 3.02 -6.88 16.06
N LEU A 225 3.62 -6.03 15.22
CA LEU A 225 3.90 -6.35 13.81
C LEU A 225 4.83 -7.56 13.65
N ILE A 226 5.93 -7.63 14.42
CA ILE A 226 6.89 -8.74 14.36
C ILE A 226 6.25 -10.04 14.82
N VAL A 227 5.54 -10.04 15.96
CA VAL A 227 4.91 -11.26 16.49
C VAL A 227 3.87 -11.78 15.51
N LEU A 228 3.04 -10.91 14.94
CA LEU A 228 2.03 -11.32 13.98
C LEU A 228 2.64 -11.76 12.65
N TRP A 229 3.70 -11.10 12.20
CA TRP A 229 4.45 -11.56 11.03
C TRP A 229 5.01 -12.96 11.23
N LEU A 230 5.67 -13.21 12.37
CA LEU A 230 6.20 -14.53 12.72
C LEU A 230 5.08 -15.57 12.76
N LYS A 231 3.95 -15.22 13.38
CA LYS A 231 2.76 -16.08 13.45
C LYS A 231 2.22 -16.45 12.08
N ILE A 232 2.18 -15.50 11.15
CA ILE A 232 1.70 -15.68 9.78
C ILE A 232 2.68 -16.55 8.96
N ILE A 233 3.97 -16.23 8.97
CA ILE A 233 4.96 -16.84 8.07
C ILE A 233 5.50 -18.18 8.60
N PHE A 234 5.86 -18.26 9.88
CA PHE A 234 6.53 -19.43 10.44
C PHE A 234 5.58 -20.44 11.07
N PHE A 235 4.47 -19.98 11.64
CA PHE A 235 3.58 -20.87 12.40
C PHE A 235 2.40 -21.41 11.58
N GLU A 236 2.19 -20.94 10.34
CA GLU A 236 1.29 -21.40 9.23
C GLU A 236 -0.14 -21.92 9.58
N LYS A 237 -0.56 -21.95 10.84
CA LYS A 237 -1.72 -22.73 11.32
C LYS A 237 -2.33 -22.23 12.64
N ILE A 238 -1.99 -21.04 13.12
CA ILE A 238 -2.63 -20.52 14.33
C ILE A 238 -3.62 -19.44 13.91
N ASP A 239 -4.92 -19.76 14.00
CA ASP A 239 -6.00 -18.78 13.87
C ASP A 239 -5.63 -17.49 14.60
N ILE A 240 -5.56 -16.39 13.84
CA ILE A 240 -5.26 -15.09 14.42
C ILE A 240 -6.46 -14.73 15.29
N LYS A 241 -6.23 -14.58 16.59
CA LYS A 241 -7.32 -14.33 17.53
C LYS A 241 -7.86 -12.93 17.30
N ILE A 242 -9.15 -12.73 17.59
CA ILE A 242 -9.81 -11.44 17.42
C ILE A 242 -9.04 -10.29 18.11
N HIS A 243 -8.52 -10.50 19.31
CA HIS A 243 -7.74 -9.46 20.02
C HIS A 243 -6.40 -9.14 19.35
N GLU A 244 -5.75 -10.10 18.71
CA GLU A 244 -4.52 -9.87 17.94
C GLU A 244 -4.83 -9.13 16.64
N LYS A 245 -5.94 -9.47 15.96
CA LYS A 245 -6.46 -8.72 14.80
C LYS A 245 -6.77 -7.26 15.17
N ILE A 246 -7.44 -7.05 16.31
CA ILE A 246 -7.73 -5.70 16.82
C ILE A 246 -6.44 -4.95 17.16
N ALA A 247 -5.49 -5.60 17.84
CA ALA A 247 -4.20 -4.98 18.17
C ALA A 247 -3.41 -4.58 16.91
N LEU A 248 -3.39 -5.43 15.88
CA LEU A 248 -2.80 -5.12 14.57
C LEU A 248 -3.49 -3.92 13.92
N LEU A 249 -4.82 -3.95 13.90
CA LEU A 249 -5.62 -2.88 13.30
C LEU A 249 -5.34 -1.53 13.96
N ILE A 250 -5.37 -1.48 15.29
CA ILE A 250 -5.05 -0.27 16.07
C ILE A 250 -3.62 0.18 15.78
N SER A 251 -2.67 -0.75 15.76
CA SER A 251 -1.27 -0.42 15.49
C SER A 251 -1.08 0.22 14.12
N ILE A 252 -1.74 -0.32 13.11
CA ILE A 252 -1.66 0.18 11.73
C ILE A 252 -2.35 1.53 11.60
N ILE A 253 -3.49 1.74 12.28
CA ILE A 253 -4.16 3.04 12.32
C ILE A 253 -3.24 4.09 12.96
N ILE A 254 -2.64 3.78 14.12
CA ILE A 254 -1.71 4.69 14.80
C ILE A 254 -0.52 5.01 13.89
N LEU A 255 0.12 3.99 13.31
CA LEU A 255 1.23 4.20 12.36
C LEU A 255 0.80 5.05 11.18
N GLY A 256 -0.40 4.83 10.65
CA GLY A 256 -0.97 5.63 9.59
C GLY A 256 -1.15 7.10 9.95
N VAL A 257 -1.69 7.37 11.12
CA VAL A 257 -1.83 8.73 11.67
C VAL A 257 -0.45 9.38 11.82
N VAL A 258 0.53 8.66 12.37
CA VAL A 258 1.90 9.17 12.49
C VAL A 258 2.51 9.43 11.11
N ALA A 259 2.34 8.55 10.12
CA ALA A 259 2.84 8.77 8.76
C ALA A 259 2.24 10.01 8.09
N ILE A 260 0.98 10.31 8.39
CA ILE A 260 0.27 11.47 7.85
C ILE A 260 0.71 12.74 8.58
N LEU A 261 0.77 12.74 9.91
CA LEU A 261 1.00 13.95 10.70
C LEU A 261 2.48 14.31 10.88
N ALA A 262 3.37 13.32 10.95
CA ALA A 262 4.78 13.55 11.28
C ALA A 262 5.52 14.54 10.34
N PRO A 263 5.23 14.64 9.03
CA PRO A 263 5.84 15.67 8.18
C PRO A 263 5.38 17.11 8.48
N TYR A 264 4.21 17.28 9.11
CA TYR A 264 3.61 18.58 9.42
C TYR A 264 3.82 19.00 10.88
N LEU A 265 4.22 18.05 11.73
CA LEU A 265 4.57 18.29 13.12
C LEU A 265 6.08 18.45 13.21
N GLU A 266 6.57 19.49 13.87
CA GLU A 266 7.99 19.75 14.11
C GLU A 266 8.60 18.77 15.14
N LEU A 267 8.45 17.48 14.89
CA LEU A 267 8.91 16.43 15.77
C LEU A 267 10.43 16.27 15.65
N VAL A 268 11.11 16.13 16.79
CA VAL A 268 12.59 16.05 16.87
C VAL A 268 13.16 14.97 15.95
N PHE A 269 12.48 13.82 15.86
CA PHE A 269 12.89 12.73 14.98
C PHE A 269 12.73 13.06 13.49
N TYR A 270 11.75 13.89 13.10
CA TYR A 270 11.56 14.31 11.71
C TYR A 270 12.66 15.27 11.26
N ALA A 271 13.05 16.21 12.13
CA ALA A 271 14.14 17.15 11.85
C ALA A 271 15.44 16.44 11.47
N GLN A 272 15.74 15.30 12.12
CA GLN A 272 16.97 14.52 11.87
C GLN A 272 16.95 13.73 10.55
N ILE A 273 15.78 13.34 10.05
CA ILE A 273 15.64 12.61 8.78
C ILE A 273 15.29 13.51 7.59
N SER A 274 14.95 14.78 7.84
CA SER A 274 14.48 15.75 6.84
C SER A 274 15.40 15.85 5.60
N ASN A 275 16.71 15.88 5.81
CA ASN A 275 17.72 15.95 4.74
C ASN A 275 17.76 14.70 3.86
N LEU A 276 17.30 13.55 4.36
CA LEU A 276 17.19 12.30 3.61
C LEU A 276 15.77 12.07 3.10
N PHE A 277 14.80 12.91 3.46
CA PHE A 277 13.39 12.68 3.17
C PHE A 277 13.09 12.70 1.66
N TRP A 278 13.91 13.34 0.83
CA TRP A 278 13.79 13.27 -0.64
C TRP A 278 13.84 11.82 -1.17
N THR A 279 14.54 10.92 -0.47
CA THR A 279 14.66 9.50 -0.87
C THR A 279 13.32 8.77 -0.85
N ILE A 280 12.32 9.24 -0.10
CA ILE A 280 10.98 8.65 -0.10
C ILE A 280 10.32 8.75 -1.49
N ASN A 281 10.68 9.76 -2.28
CA ASN A 281 10.16 9.95 -3.63
C ASN A 281 10.69 8.88 -4.60
N ILE A 282 11.89 8.34 -4.34
CA ILE A 282 12.42 7.18 -5.07
C ILE A 282 11.52 5.97 -4.81
N PHE A 283 11.19 5.69 -3.55
CA PHE A 283 10.32 4.57 -3.20
C PHE A 283 8.90 4.72 -3.76
N TYR A 284 8.37 5.95 -3.78
CA TYR A 284 7.11 6.25 -4.46
C TYR A 284 7.17 5.95 -5.97
N LEU A 285 8.24 6.36 -6.64
CA LEU A 285 8.49 6.04 -8.05
C LEU A 285 8.59 4.53 -8.29
N ILE A 286 9.32 3.80 -7.44
CA ILE A 286 9.42 2.34 -7.50
C ILE A 286 8.03 1.70 -7.34
N GLY A 287 7.22 2.20 -6.40
CA GLY A 287 5.85 1.72 -6.16
C GLY A 287 4.95 1.88 -7.39
N ILE A 288 4.97 3.06 -8.00
CA ILE A 288 4.25 3.34 -9.26
C ILE A 288 4.77 2.42 -10.37
N GLY A 289 6.09 2.37 -10.58
CA GLY A 289 6.72 1.60 -11.65
C GLY A 289 6.41 0.10 -11.56
N VAL A 290 6.53 -0.50 -10.38
CA VAL A 290 6.21 -1.92 -10.14
C VAL A 290 4.73 -2.19 -10.39
N ALA A 291 3.83 -1.34 -9.89
CA ALA A 291 2.39 -1.50 -10.09
C ALA A 291 2.01 -1.37 -11.57
N SER A 292 2.51 -0.35 -12.27
CA SER A 292 2.29 -0.13 -13.69
C SER A 292 2.83 -1.30 -14.52
N PHE A 293 4.02 -1.80 -14.21
CA PHE A 293 4.60 -2.96 -14.89
C PHE A 293 3.73 -4.22 -14.72
N ILE A 294 3.31 -4.54 -13.49
CA ILE A 294 2.44 -5.69 -13.21
C ILE A 294 1.11 -5.57 -13.94
N TYR A 295 0.54 -4.37 -13.94
CA TYR A 295 -0.75 -4.07 -14.55
C TYR A 295 -0.69 -4.18 -16.08
N PHE A 296 0.27 -3.52 -16.72
CA PHE A 296 0.43 -3.54 -18.18
C PHE A 296 0.76 -4.93 -18.71
N ARG A 297 1.63 -5.69 -18.02
CA ARG A 297 1.94 -7.08 -18.39
C ARG A 297 0.71 -8.00 -18.40
N LYS A 298 -0.38 -7.62 -17.72
CA LYS A 298 -1.61 -8.43 -17.64
C LYS A 298 -2.74 -7.93 -18.53
N ILE A 299 -2.67 -6.71 -19.03
CA ILE A 299 -3.69 -6.11 -19.90
C ILE A 299 -3.31 -6.21 -21.38
N ILE A 300 -2.01 -6.16 -21.68
CA ILE A 300 -1.44 -6.47 -23.01
C ILE A 300 -1.50 -7.98 -23.21
#